data_AF-A0A1F2U6N3-F1
#
_entry.id   AF-A0A1F2U6N3-F1
#
_cell.length_a   1.000
_cell.length_b   1.000
_cell.length_c   1.000
_cell.angle_alpha   90.00
_cell.angle_beta   90.00
_cell.angle_gamma   90.00
#
_symmetry.space_group_name_H-M   'P 1'
#
loop_
_entity.id
_entity.type
_entity.pdbx_description
1 polymer ?
#
loop_
_entity_poly.entity_id
_entity_poly.type
_entity_poly.pdbx_seq_one_letter_code
_entity_poly.pdbx_strand_id
1 'polypeptide(L)'
;MLNVKVWAMSSGCWTAISFTICVLGGVIAPGLPIPHGTLELLLPGFTWISPGSFVLGLVETSLYGVYTGWLFAMLHNVFARRWGTTSQAATATKAA
;
A
#
# COMPACT_ATOMS: atom_id res chain seq x y z
N MET A 1 8.41 12.58 -13.65
CA MET A 1 9.06 11.73 -12.62
C MET A 1 8.20 11.80 -11.38
N LEU A 2 7.86 10.66 -10.79
CA LEU A 2 6.87 10.58 -9.70
C LEU A 2 7.56 10.94 -8.39
N ASN A 3 6.91 11.81 -7.59
CA ASN A 3 7.43 12.19 -6.28
C ASN A 3 7.21 11.04 -5.30
N VAL A 4 8.29 10.32 -5.01
CA VAL A 4 8.30 9.10 -4.18
C VAL A 4 7.68 9.35 -2.81
N LYS A 5 7.92 10.53 -2.21
CA LYS A 5 7.43 10.87 -0.86
C LYS A 5 5.91 11.03 -0.83
N VAL A 6 5.34 11.68 -1.85
CA VAL A 6 3.88 11.88 -1.96
C VAL A 6 3.19 10.56 -2.22
N TRP A 7 3.72 9.73 -3.13
CA TRP A 7 3.09 8.45 -3.46
C TRP A 7 3.12 7.47 -2.30
N ALA A 8 4.24 7.39 -1.57
CA ALA A 8 4.38 6.52 -0.40
C ALA A 8 3.46 6.94 0.77
N MET A 9 3.31 8.24 1.02
CA MET A 9 2.41 8.73 2.07
C MET A 9 0.93 8.52 1.71
N SER A 10 0.55 8.76 0.45
CA SER A 10 -0.82 8.53 -0.01
C SER A 10 -1.23 7.05 0.03
N SER A 11 -0.35 6.13 -0.38
CA SER A 11 -0.61 4.69 -0.30
C SER A 11 -0.69 4.21 1.15
N GLY A 12 0.16 4.72 2.04
CA GLY A 12 0.07 4.47 3.48
C GLY A 12 -1.29 4.87 4.06
N CYS A 13 -1.72 6.12 3.84
CA CYS A 13 -3.01 6.62 4.31
C CYS A 13 -4.19 5.83 3.75
N TRP A 14 -4.16 5.49 2.45
CA TRP A 14 -5.21 4.69 1.82
C TRP A 14 -5.35 3.32 2.51
N THR A 15 -4.23 2.63 2.73
CA THR A 15 -4.24 1.28 3.33
C THR A 15 -4.70 1.32 4.79
N ALA A 16 -4.32 2.36 5.54
CA ALA A 16 -4.77 2.60 6.91
C ALA A 16 -6.30 2.81 7.00
N ILE A 17 -6.86 3.60 6.07
CA ILE A 17 -8.31 3.85 6.00
C ILE A 17 -9.04 2.55 5.65
N SER A 18 -8.60 1.82 4.64
CA SER A 18 -9.21 0.54 4.25
C SER A 18 -9.16 -0.49 5.37
N PHE A 19 -8.03 -0.61 6.08
CA PHE A 19 -7.91 -1.50 7.24
C PHE A 19 -8.93 -1.16 8.34
N THR A 20 -9.06 0.13 8.66
CA THR A 20 -10.02 0.61 9.68
C THR A 20 -11.45 0.25 9.28
N ILE A 21 -11.81 0.46 8.01
CA ILE A 21 -13.14 0.09 7.47
C ILE A 21 -13.34 -1.44 7.51
N CYS A 22 -12.32 -2.23 7.17
CA CYS A 22 -12.38 -3.69 7.23
C CYS A 22 -12.65 -4.21 8.65
N VAL A 23 -11.96 -3.65 9.65
CA VAL A 23 -12.17 -4.05 11.05
C VAL A 23 -13.55 -3.64 11.54
N LEU A 24 -13.99 -2.41 11.26
CA LEU A 24 -15.33 -1.94 11.62
C LEU A 24 -16.43 -2.81 10.99
N GLY A 25 -16.28 -3.20 9.72
CA GLY A 25 -17.20 -4.12 9.05
C GLY A 25 -17.24 -5.50 9.68
N GLY A 26 -16.09 -6.05 10.07
CA GLY A 26 -16.01 -7.35 10.77
C GLY A 26 -16.65 -7.35 12.16
N VAL A 27 -16.67 -6.20 12.85
CA VAL A 27 -17.35 -6.04 14.15
C VAL A 27 -18.86 -5.88 13.99
N ILE A 28 -19.32 -5.19 12.94
CA ILE A 28 -20.76 -4.93 12.69
C ILE A 28 -21.47 -6.16 12.10
N ALA A 29 -20.76 -7.00 11.34
CA ALA A 29 -21.32 -8.19 10.69
C ALA A 29 -20.62 -9.49 11.16
N PRO A 30 -20.95 -10.03 12.35
CA PRO A 30 -20.34 -11.25 12.89
C PRO A 30 -20.68 -12.54 12.12
N GLY A 31 -21.49 -12.46 11.05
CA GLY A 31 -21.91 -13.61 10.23
C GLY A 31 -21.13 -13.78 8.91
N LEU A 32 -20.14 -12.93 8.64
CA LEU A 32 -19.31 -13.07 7.45
C LEU A 32 -18.16 -14.04 7.73
N PRO A 33 -18.02 -15.15 6.98
CA PRO A 33 -16.92 -16.12 7.15
C PRO A 33 -15.63 -15.50 6.59
N ILE A 34 -15.13 -14.46 7.24
CA ILE A 34 -13.74 -14.02 7.09
C ILE A 34 -12.98 -14.98 7.99
N PRO A 35 -12.24 -15.97 7.43
CA PRO A 35 -11.59 -16.96 8.26
C PRO A 35 -10.67 -16.22 9.22
N HIS A 36 -10.91 -16.38 10.53
CA HIS A 36 -10.07 -15.82 11.59
C HIS A 36 -8.57 -16.14 11.36
N GLY A 37 -8.32 -17.25 10.65
CA GLY A 37 -7.03 -17.65 10.12
C GLY A 37 -6.35 -16.65 9.18
N THR A 38 -7.02 -15.84 8.36
CA THR A 38 -6.31 -14.89 7.48
C THR A 38 -5.64 -13.75 8.27
N LEU A 39 -6.18 -13.42 9.45
CA LEU A 39 -5.63 -12.41 10.35
C LEU A 39 -4.51 -13.02 11.23
N GLU A 40 -4.68 -14.26 11.69
CA GLU A 40 -3.67 -15.02 12.43
C GLU A 40 -2.48 -15.48 11.55
N LEU A 41 -2.72 -15.75 10.26
CA LEU A 41 -1.69 -16.11 9.27
C LEU A 41 -0.89 -14.88 8.83
N LEU A 42 -1.49 -13.68 8.89
CA LEU A 42 -0.79 -12.42 8.65
C LEU A 42 0.02 -11.99 9.89
N LEU A 43 -0.52 -12.16 11.11
CA LEU A 43 0.18 -11.90 12.39
C LEU A 43 0.02 -13.05 13.39
N PRO A 44 1.05 -13.90 13.60
CA PRO A 44 1.06 -14.86 14.70
C PRO A 44 1.00 -14.11 16.05
N GLY A 45 -0.14 -14.18 16.75
CA GLY A 45 -0.40 -13.50 18.02
C GLY A 45 -1.61 -12.54 18.06
N PHE A 46 -2.36 -12.44 16.96
CA PHE A 46 -3.55 -11.58 16.89
C PHE A 46 -4.72 -12.16 17.70
N THR A 47 -5.02 -11.58 18.86
CA THR A 47 -6.22 -11.91 19.64
C THR A 47 -7.28 -10.84 19.37
N TRP A 48 -8.40 -11.23 18.75
CA TRP A 48 -9.46 -10.35 18.21
C TRP A 48 -10.16 -9.45 19.25
N ILE A 49 -9.77 -9.52 20.52
CA ILE A 49 -10.37 -8.78 21.65
C ILE A 49 -9.40 -7.79 22.33
N SER A 50 -8.12 -7.76 21.97
CA SER A 50 -7.19 -6.78 22.53
C SER A 50 -7.10 -5.53 21.65
N PRO A 51 -7.42 -4.33 22.15
CA PRO A 51 -7.18 -3.08 21.43
C PRO A 51 -5.70 -2.89 21.04
N GLY A 52 -4.77 -3.58 21.72
CA GLY A 52 -3.36 -3.62 21.34
C GLY A 52 -3.09 -4.34 20.01
N SER A 53 -3.79 -5.45 19.72
CA SER A 53 -3.65 -6.17 18.46
C SER A 53 -4.21 -5.36 17.28
N PHE A 54 -5.26 -4.57 17.48
CA PHE A 54 -5.79 -3.66 16.46
C PHE A 54 -4.76 -2.59 16.07
N VAL A 55 -4.12 -1.94 17.05
CA VAL A 55 -3.09 -0.92 16.79
C VAL A 55 -1.87 -1.54 16.09
N LEU A 56 -1.46 -2.73 16.49
CA LEU A 56 -0.39 -3.47 15.81
C LEU A 56 -0.74 -3.76 14.34
N GLY A 57 -1.94 -4.27 14.06
CA GLY A 57 -2.41 -4.51 12.69
C GLY A 57 -2.51 -3.23 11.85
N LEU A 58 -2.96 -2.13 12.45
CA LEU A 58 -3.02 -0.82 11.79
C LEU A 58 -1.62 -0.32 11.41
N VAL A 59 -0.66 -0.42 12.33
CA VAL A 59 0.73 0.01 12.08
C VAL A 59 1.37 -0.86 11.00
N GLU A 60 1.21 -2.17 11.08
CA GLU A 60 1.84 -3.08 10.12
C GLU A 60 1.27 -2.91 8.71
N THR A 61 -0.05 -2.86 8.57
CA THR A 61 -0.70 -2.61 7.27
C THR A 61 -0.37 -1.23 6.69
N SER A 62 -0.27 -0.21 7.54
CA SER A 62 0.18 1.13 7.13
C SER A 62 1.62 1.11 6.62
N LEU A 63 2.52 0.38 7.30
CA LEU A 63 3.91 0.21 6.86
C LEU A 63 4.00 -0.53 5.52
N TYR A 64 3.19 -1.58 5.31
CA TYR A 64 3.09 -2.25 4.01
C TYR A 64 2.57 -1.31 2.90
N GLY A 65 1.61 -0.45 3.21
CA GLY A 65 1.12 0.58 2.30
C GLY A 65 2.20 1.59 1.90
N VAL A 66 2.98 2.08 2.85
CA VAL A 66 4.11 3.00 2.59
C VAL A 66 5.23 2.30 1.81
N TYR A 67 5.50 1.03 2.12
CA TYR A 67 6.53 0.24 1.45
C TYR A 67 6.19 -0.04 -0.02
N THR A 68 5.00 -0.58 -0.29
CA THR A 68 4.49 -0.77 -1.67
C THR A 68 4.46 0.56 -2.40
N GLY A 69 4.02 1.60 -1.68
CA GLY A 69 4.28 3.02 -1.85
C GLY A 69 5.59 3.36 -2.58
N TRP A 70 6.60 3.38 -1.76
CA TRP A 70 7.94 3.74 -2.13
C TRP A 70 8.48 2.87 -3.28
N LEU A 71 8.22 1.56 -3.24
CA LEU A 71 8.73 0.60 -4.21
C LEU A 71 8.15 0.81 -5.61
N PHE A 72 6.84 1.04 -5.71
CA PHE A 72 6.20 1.35 -6.99
C PHE A 72 6.73 2.66 -7.57
N ALA A 73 6.89 3.72 -6.77
CA ALA A 73 7.39 5.00 -7.26
C ALA A 73 8.83 4.90 -7.79
N MET A 74 9.69 4.13 -7.11
CA MET A 74 11.05 3.82 -7.56
C MET A 74 11.04 3.05 -8.87
N LEU A 75 10.23 1.99 -8.94
CA LEU A 75 10.14 1.13 -10.12
C LEU A 75 9.55 1.88 -11.33
N HIS A 76 8.51 2.68 -11.12
CA HIS A 76 7.96 3.64 -12.07
C HIS A 76 9.07 4.56 -12.61
N ASN A 77 9.91 5.12 -11.73
CA ASN A 77 10.93 6.09 -12.16
C ASN A 77 12.02 5.41 -13.00
N VAL A 78 12.37 4.15 -12.71
CA VAL A 78 13.31 3.34 -13.51
C VAL A 78 12.72 3.02 -14.88
N PHE A 79 11.48 2.53 -14.92
CA PHE A 79 10.81 2.19 -16.16
C PHE A 79 10.49 3.41 -17.02
N ALA A 80 10.08 4.53 -16.41
CA ALA A 80 9.88 5.80 -17.11
C ALA A 80 11.18 6.31 -17.74
N ARG A 81 12.33 6.10 -17.10
CA ARG A 81 13.65 6.43 -17.70
C ARG A 81 14.02 5.49 -18.85
N ARG A 82 13.67 4.20 -18.77
CA ARG A 82 13.99 3.22 -19.81
C ARG A 82 13.08 3.32 -21.04
N TRP A 83 11.76 3.46 -20.83
CA TRP A 83 10.76 3.54 -21.92
C TRP A 83 10.42 4.97 -22.36
N GLY A 84 10.71 6.00 -21.56
CA GLY A 84 10.57 7.40 -21.97
C GLY A 84 11.53 7.83 -23.10
N THR A 85 12.50 6.97 -23.44
CA THR A 85 13.44 7.18 -24.54
C THR A 85 12.77 7.16 -25.92
N THR A 86 11.59 6.55 -26.08
CA THR A 86 10.93 6.45 -27.38
C THR A 86 10.34 7.80 -27.86
N SER A 87 9.92 8.70 -26.96
CA SER A 87 9.41 10.03 -27.35
C SER A 87 10.49 11.13 -27.40
N GLN A 88 11.57 11.01 -26.63
CA GLN A 88 12.64 12.03 -26.66
C GLN A 88 13.57 11.91 -27.87
N ALA A 89 13.78 10.71 -28.43
CA ALA A 89 14.56 10.55 -29.65
C ALA A 89 13.96 11.33 -30.83
N ALA A 90 12.63 11.40 -30.93
CA ALA A 90 11.94 12.17 -31.98
C ALA A 90 12.02 13.70 -31.80
N THR A 91 12.25 14.19 -30.57
CA THR A 91 12.35 15.64 -30.30
C THR A 91 13.79 16.13 -30.46
N ALA A 92 14.79 15.28 -30.16
CA ALA A 92 16.21 15.61 -30.36
C ALA A 92 16.59 15.71 -31.85
N THR A 93 16.02 14.89 -32.73
CA THR A 93 16.29 14.97 -34.19
C THR A 93 15.61 16.16 -34.86
N LYS A 94 14.59 16.78 -34.23
CA LYS A 94 13.93 17.99 -34.77
C LYS A 94 14.64 19.29 -34.36
N ALA A 95 15.68 19.20 -33.54
CA ALA A 95 16.47 20.34 -33.06
C ALA A 95 17.94 20.32 -33.54
N ALA A 96 18.30 19.42 -34.47
CA ALA A 96 19.62 19.31 -35.10
C ALA A 96 19.54 19.65 -36.59
#